data_AF-A0A970N1M1-F1
#
_entry.id   AF-A0A970N1M1-F1
#
_cell.length_a   1.000
_cell.length_b   1.000
_cell.length_c   1.000
_cell.angle_alpha   90.00
_cell.angle_beta   90.00
_cell.angle_gamma   90.00
#
_symmetry.space_group_name_H-M   'P 1'
#
loop_
_entity.id
_entity.type
_entity.pdbx_description
1 polymer ?
#
loop_
_entity_poly.entity_id
_entity_poly.type
_entity_poly.pdbx_seq_one_letter_code
_entity_poly.pdbx_strand_id
1 'polypeptide(L)'
;MRFVVPSRHYTLISRGSACTKPTAVQSSEQCLCPGSTEVCYIIIHHSSQDNLRSRVRSKTGLSRPIKGNTQGVSTSRLPFTNRRQAGVELASSLLRHRDTDAIVLAIPRGGVVVAYEVAAALNLALDVIVARKIGAPDQPELAIGAVASWGDHDFIVDEQSVRLLRVSQHYIETEAEAQIAETQRRIAVYRGTAQPPNVANHHIILIDDGIATGFTIRAAAMALHNLNVSSLTLAVPVAAKESLTALDPFVDELVCLETPDPFMAVGYWYQEFAQVSDQEVIRFLNTARHRPG
;
A
#
# COMPACT_ATOMS: atom_id res chain seq x y z
N MET A 1 34.54 17.56 16.65
CA MET A 1 33.96 17.17 17.95
C MET A 1 33.71 15.67 17.92
N ARG A 2 34.36 14.89 18.81
CA ARG A 2 34.18 13.43 18.90
C ARG A 2 32.89 13.14 19.65
N PHE A 3 31.93 12.51 19.00
CA PHE A 3 30.75 11.95 19.68
C PHE A 3 31.13 10.59 20.28
N VAL A 4 31.07 10.49 21.60
CA VAL A 4 31.16 9.23 22.35
C VAL A 4 29.73 8.71 22.50
N VAL A 5 29.42 7.57 21.89
CA VAL A 5 28.11 6.91 22.06
C VAL A 5 28.22 5.89 23.21
N PRO A 6 27.31 5.88 24.20
CA PRO A 6 27.34 4.91 25.27
C PRO A 6 27.07 3.50 24.76
N SER A 7 27.89 2.55 25.17
CA SER A 7 27.76 1.13 24.88
C SER A 7 26.55 0.53 25.60
N ARG A 8 25.50 0.15 24.86
CA ARG A 8 24.55 -0.91 25.24
C ARG A 8 23.78 -1.44 24.01
N HIS A 9 23.99 -2.74 23.77
CA HIS A 9 23.30 -3.69 22.88
C HIS A 9 23.35 -3.47 21.35
N TYR A 10 24.44 -3.92 20.73
CA TYR A 10 24.50 -4.30 19.32
C TYR A 10 25.03 -5.73 19.21
N THR A 11 24.44 -6.55 18.36
CA THR A 11 24.99 -7.86 17.98
C THR A 11 25.56 -7.75 16.58
N LEU A 12 26.87 -7.91 16.45
CA LEU A 12 27.55 -8.06 15.16
C LEU A 12 27.29 -9.48 14.64
N ILE A 13 26.73 -9.60 13.44
CA ILE A 13 26.66 -10.87 12.72
C ILE A 13 27.54 -10.72 11.48
N SER A 14 28.74 -11.31 11.48
CA SER A 14 29.51 -11.53 10.26
C SER A 14 29.27 -12.97 9.79
N ARG A 15 28.99 -13.16 8.50
CA ARG A 15 29.13 -14.48 7.87
C ARG A 15 30.60 -14.62 7.46
N GLY A 16 31.42 -15.18 8.34
CA GLY A 16 32.82 -15.49 8.06
C GLY A 16 33.81 -14.58 8.78
N SER A 17 34.82 -15.23 9.36
CA SER A 17 36.12 -14.74 9.89
C SER A 17 36.29 -13.24 10.24
N ALA A 18 36.31 -12.98 11.56
CA ALA A 18 37.12 -12.01 12.30
C ALA A 18 37.30 -10.59 11.70
N CYS A 19 36.34 -9.68 11.92
CA CYS A 19 36.62 -8.22 11.89
C CYS A 19 36.93 -7.73 13.32
N THR A 20 38.15 -7.26 13.55
CA THR A 20 38.59 -6.62 14.81
C THR A 20 38.20 -5.14 14.82
N LYS A 21 37.31 -4.77 15.76
CA LYS A 21 36.83 -3.44 16.17
C LYS A 21 36.89 -2.27 15.14
N PRO A 22 35.74 -1.70 14.72
CA PRO A 22 35.70 -0.55 13.82
C PRO A 22 36.22 0.74 14.46
N THR A 23 36.96 1.55 13.70
CA THR A 23 37.61 2.79 14.13
C THR A 23 36.83 4.08 13.85
N ALA A 24 35.73 4.03 13.09
CA ALA A 24 34.86 5.19 12.85
C ALA A 24 33.44 4.78 12.40
N VAL A 25 32.42 5.53 12.83
CA VAL A 25 31.00 5.42 12.43
C VAL A 25 30.69 6.60 11.50
N GLN A 26 30.25 6.35 10.26
CA GLN A 26 29.91 7.41 9.29
C GLN A 26 28.39 7.69 9.20
N SER A 27 27.54 6.77 9.64
CA SER A 27 26.08 6.94 9.79
C SER A 27 25.50 5.77 10.62
N SER A 28 24.23 5.84 11.03
CA SER A 28 23.60 4.85 11.93
C SER A 28 23.45 3.43 11.39
N GLU A 29 23.89 3.13 10.15
CA GLU A 29 23.75 1.78 9.55
C GLU A 29 24.95 1.27 8.74
N GLN A 30 26.09 1.97 8.69
CA GLN A 30 27.24 1.51 7.90
C GLN A 30 28.58 1.59 8.67
N CYS A 31 29.26 0.44 8.76
CA CYS A 31 30.68 0.36 9.10
C CYS A 31 31.46 -0.18 7.90
N LEU A 32 32.57 0.49 7.55
CA LEU A 32 33.55 -0.02 6.58
C LEU A 32 34.66 -0.75 7.35
N CYS A 33 34.83 -2.06 7.13
CA CYS A 33 36.05 -2.77 7.55
C CYS A 33 37.15 -2.48 6.50
N PRO A 34 38.34 -1.97 6.88
CA PRO A 34 39.41 -1.69 5.91
C PRO A 34 39.92 -3.01 5.30
N GLY A 35 39.81 -3.17 3.98
CA GLY A 35 40.41 -4.29 3.25
C GLY A 35 39.47 -5.45 2.86
N SER A 36 38.15 -5.33 3.03
CA SER A 36 37.17 -6.33 2.57
C SER A 36 36.11 -5.71 1.65
N THR A 37 35.68 -6.44 0.61
CA THR A 37 34.59 -6.06 -0.31
C THR A 37 33.18 -6.38 0.20
N GLU A 38 33.03 -6.81 1.46
CA GLU A 38 31.73 -7.15 2.05
C GLU A 38 31.14 -6.03 2.90
N VAL A 39 29.83 -5.80 2.74
CA VAL A 39 29.04 -4.80 3.46
C VAL A 39 28.51 -5.41 4.77
N CYS A 40 28.83 -4.81 5.91
CA CYS A 40 28.26 -5.18 7.21
C CYS A 40 27.05 -4.31 7.54
N TYR A 41 25.98 -4.92 8.06
CA TYR A 41 24.78 -4.23 8.55
C TYR A 41 24.72 -4.27 10.08
N ILE A 42 24.19 -3.21 10.69
CA ILE A 42 23.91 -3.14 12.13
C ILE A 42 22.39 -3.29 12.32
N ILE A 43 21.96 -4.29 13.10
CA ILE A 43 20.56 -4.40 13.52
C ILE A 43 20.43 -3.76 14.91
N ILE A 44 19.66 -2.68 15.02
CA ILE A 44 19.32 -2.04 16.29
C ILE A 44 18.01 -2.65 16.80
N HIS A 45 18.04 -3.32 17.95
CA HIS A 45 16.82 -3.76 18.62
C HIS A 45 16.24 -2.62 19.47
N HIS A 46 15.05 -2.12 19.10
CA HIS A 46 14.29 -1.23 19.98
C HIS A 46 13.40 -2.05 20.92
N SER A 47 13.78 -2.11 22.21
CA SER A 47 12.85 -2.47 23.29
C SER A 47 12.22 -1.20 23.86
N SER A 48 10.94 -0.98 23.59
CA SER A 48 10.14 -0.03 24.35
C SER A 48 8.67 -0.44 24.33
N GLN A 49 8.27 -1.10 25.41
CA GLN A 49 6.90 -1.05 25.90
C GLN A 49 6.58 0.38 26.39
N ASP A 50 5.29 0.69 26.39
CA ASP A 50 4.64 1.82 27.09
C ASP A 50 4.76 3.24 26.48
N ASN A 51 3.79 3.57 25.62
CA ASN A 51 2.75 4.59 25.88
C ASN A 51 2.18 5.17 24.58
N LEU A 52 1.13 4.53 24.04
CA LEU A 52 0.21 5.15 23.06
C LEU A 52 -1.23 4.72 23.38
N ARG A 53 -1.72 5.16 24.55
CA ARG A 53 -3.14 5.11 24.92
C ARG A 53 -3.75 6.51 24.78
N SER A 54 -4.09 6.87 23.56
CA SER A 54 -5.23 7.76 23.29
C SER A 54 -5.72 7.54 21.85
N ARG A 55 -6.86 6.84 21.77
CA ARG A 55 -7.71 6.62 20.57
C ARG A 55 -7.30 5.61 19.49
N VAL A 56 -6.45 4.63 19.81
CA VAL A 56 -6.51 3.32 19.14
C VAL A 56 -7.40 2.40 19.98
N ARG A 57 -8.50 1.88 19.41
CA ARG A 57 -9.28 0.82 20.07
C ARG A 57 -8.34 -0.33 20.40
N SER A 58 -8.23 -0.66 21.68
CA SER A 58 -7.41 -1.77 22.18
C SER A 58 -7.83 -3.09 21.53
N LYS A 59 -7.07 -3.57 20.53
CA LYS A 59 -7.05 -4.99 20.17
C LYS A 59 -5.95 -5.64 20.99
N THR A 60 -6.27 -6.03 22.22
CA THR A 60 -5.43 -6.90 23.04
C THR A 60 -5.42 -8.31 22.45
N GLY A 61 -4.22 -8.79 22.13
CA GLY A 61 -3.83 -10.20 22.27
C GLY A 61 -4.65 -11.24 21.50
N LEU A 62 -4.39 -11.34 20.20
CA LEU A 62 -4.24 -12.62 19.51
C LEU A 62 -3.61 -12.29 18.16
N SER A 63 -2.42 -12.80 17.88
CA SER A 63 -1.88 -12.88 16.53
C SER A 63 -2.95 -13.55 15.66
N ARG A 64 -3.65 -12.75 14.85
CA ARG A 64 -4.60 -13.29 13.89
C ARG A 64 -3.77 -14.08 12.88
N PRO A 65 -4.02 -15.38 12.69
CA PRO A 65 -3.46 -16.05 11.53
C PRO A 65 -3.92 -15.27 10.32
N ILE A 66 -3.02 -15.05 9.36
CA ILE A 66 -3.39 -14.71 7.99
C ILE A 66 -4.45 -15.75 7.63
N LYS A 67 -5.73 -15.34 7.59
CA LYS A 67 -6.81 -16.24 7.22
C LYS A 67 -6.69 -16.43 5.71
N GLY A 68 -5.75 -17.28 5.31
CA GLY A 68 -5.86 -18.01 4.06
C GLY A 68 -7.12 -18.84 4.20
N ASN A 69 -8.22 -18.36 3.62
CA ASN A 69 -9.44 -19.12 3.52
C ASN A 69 -9.21 -20.22 2.48
N THR A 70 -8.59 -21.32 2.89
CA THR A 70 -8.51 -22.57 2.12
C THR A 70 -9.86 -23.31 2.19
N GLN A 71 -10.90 -22.68 1.67
CA GLN A 71 -12.18 -23.34 1.39
C GLN A 71 -12.60 -22.98 -0.02
N GLY A 72 -12.22 -23.87 -0.95
CA GLY A 72 -12.37 -23.72 -2.40
C GLY A 72 -11.01 -23.55 -3.09
N VAL A 73 -10.31 -24.66 -3.33
CA VAL A 73 -9.08 -24.65 -4.14
C VAL A 73 -9.46 -24.27 -5.59
N SER A 74 -9.48 -22.98 -5.88
CA SER A 74 -9.10 -22.52 -7.22
C SER A 74 -7.59 -22.66 -7.26
N THR A 75 -7.07 -23.64 -8.00
CA THR A 75 -5.64 -23.68 -8.31
C THR A 75 -5.35 -22.52 -9.25
N SER A 76 -5.16 -21.31 -8.74
CA SER A 76 -4.64 -20.19 -9.50
C SER A 76 -3.25 -20.60 -10.01
N ARG A 77 -3.17 -21.00 -11.28
CA ARG A 77 -1.89 -21.26 -11.92
C ARG A 77 -1.34 -19.92 -12.35
N LEU A 78 -0.35 -19.42 -11.62
CA LEU A 78 0.51 -18.38 -12.15
C LEU A 78 1.22 -18.88 -13.42
N PRO A 79 1.45 -18.00 -14.42
CA PRO A 79 0.95 -16.63 -14.52
C PRO A 79 -0.53 -16.58 -14.91
N PHE A 80 -1.27 -15.58 -14.40
CA PHE A 80 -2.61 -15.24 -14.91
C PHE A 80 -2.52 -14.90 -16.40
N THR A 81 -3.49 -15.28 -17.22
CA THR A 81 -3.56 -14.90 -18.64
C THR A 81 -3.57 -13.39 -18.80
N ASN A 82 -4.45 -12.68 -18.09
CA ASN A 82 -4.52 -11.21 -18.10
C ASN A 82 -5.23 -10.67 -16.84
N ARG A 83 -5.31 -9.35 -16.71
CA ARG A 83 -5.99 -8.67 -15.60
C ARG A 83 -7.46 -9.06 -15.44
N ARG A 84 -8.17 -9.39 -16.52
CA ARG A 84 -9.58 -9.78 -16.42
C ARG A 84 -9.73 -11.13 -15.74
N GLN A 85 -8.94 -12.14 -16.14
CA GLN A 85 -8.95 -13.43 -15.46
C GLN A 85 -8.62 -13.27 -13.98
N ALA A 86 -7.58 -12.51 -13.66
CA ALA A 86 -7.19 -12.23 -12.29
C ALA A 86 -8.32 -11.57 -11.48
N GLY A 87 -9.08 -10.64 -12.10
CA GLY A 87 -10.26 -10.03 -11.48
C GLY A 87 -11.42 -11.01 -11.24
N VAL A 88 -11.68 -11.92 -12.18
CA VAL A 88 -12.70 -12.97 -12.01
C VAL A 88 -12.35 -13.93 -10.86
N GLU A 89 -11.08 -14.33 -10.76
CA GLU A 89 -10.60 -15.17 -9.66
C GLU A 89 -10.64 -14.41 -8.32
N LEU A 90 -10.26 -13.13 -8.32
CA LEU A 90 -10.32 -12.28 -7.13
C LEU A 90 -11.76 -12.08 -6.64
N ALA A 91 -12.72 -11.92 -7.56
CA ALA A 91 -14.13 -11.80 -7.24
C ALA A 91 -14.67 -13.03 -6.49
N SER A 92 -14.20 -14.23 -6.87
CA SER A 92 -14.58 -15.48 -6.21
C SER A 92 -14.14 -15.53 -4.74
N SER A 93 -13.02 -14.87 -4.41
CA SER A 93 -12.54 -14.74 -3.03
C SER A 93 -13.28 -13.68 -2.20
N LEU A 94 -14.10 -12.84 -2.86
CA LEU A 94 -14.81 -11.71 -2.27
C LEU A 94 -16.35 -11.89 -2.26
N LEU A 95 -16.85 -13.09 -2.56
CA LEU A 95 -18.30 -13.38 -2.69
C LEU A 95 -19.15 -12.98 -1.48
N ARG A 96 -18.57 -12.93 -0.27
CA ARG A 96 -19.26 -12.46 0.94
C ARG A 96 -19.72 -11.00 0.87
N HIS A 97 -19.16 -10.20 -0.04
CA HIS A 97 -19.53 -8.79 -0.23
C HIS A 97 -20.58 -8.61 -1.33
N ARG A 98 -21.05 -9.69 -1.97
CA ARG A 98 -22.02 -9.61 -3.06
C ARG A 98 -23.34 -9.00 -2.58
N ASP A 99 -23.91 -8.11 -3.39
CA ASP A 99 -25.19 -7.42 -3.14
C ASP A 99 -25.22 -6.67 -1.78
N THR A 100 -24.05 -6.25 -1.28
CA THR A 100 -23.92 -5.36 -0.11
C THR A 100 -23.83 -3.90 -0.55
N ASP A 101 -23.73 -2.99 0.42
CA ASP A 101 -23.46 -1.56 0.19
C ASP A 101 -21.96 -1.25 0.05
N ALA A 102 -21.09 -2.26 -0.01
CA ALA A 102 -19.66 -2.05 -0.18
C ALA A 102 -19.33 -1.32 -1.49
N ILE A 103 -18.27 -0.51 -1.46
CA ILE A 103 -17.79 0.25 -2.61
C ILE A 103 -16.42 -0.28 -3.02
N VAL A 104 -16.28 -0.60 -4.29
CA VAL A 104 -15.00 -0.97 -4.90
C VAL A 104 -14.27 0.30 -5.34
N LEU A 105 -13.07 0.52 -4.78
CA LEU A 105 -12.17 1.59 -5.21
C LEU A 105 -10.94 0.99 -5.90
N ALA A 106 -10.71 1.39 -7.14
CA ALA A 106 -9.58 0.92 -7.92
C ALA A 106 -8.40 1.91 -7.87
N ILE A 107 -7.18 1.40 -7.79
CA ILE A 107 -5.97 2.17 -8.06
C ILE A 107 -5.73 2.18 -9.57
N PRO A 108 -5.75 3.35 -10.24
CA PRO A 108 -5.53 3.42 -11.67
C PRO A 108 -4.05 3.24 -12.03
N ARG A 109 -3.75 2.68 -13.20
CA ARG A 109 -4.69 2.33 -14.29
C ARG A 109 -5.02 0.83 -14.32
N GLY A 110 -4.02 -0.01 -14.07
CA GLY A 110 -4.14 -1.46 -14.17
C GLY A 110 -5.20 -2.05 -13.24
N GLY A 111 -5.23 -1.59 -11.97
CA GLY A 111 -6.21 -2.02 -10.98
C GLY A 111 -7.67 -1.82 -11.38
N VAL A 112 -7.99 -0.86 -12.27
CA VAL A 112 -9.36 -0.62 -12.75
C VAL A 112 -9.90 -1.82 -13.54
N VAL A 113 -9.05 -2.52 -14.29
CA VAL A 113 -9.49 -3.70 -15.07
C VAL A 113 -9.87 -4.84 -14.13
N VAL A 114 -9.07 -5.06 -13.09
CA VAL A 114 -9.33 -6.09 -12.06
C VAL A 114 -10.57 -5.72 -11.26
N ALA A 115 -10.64 -4.47 -10.79
CA ALA A 115 -11.74 -3.96 -9.99
C ALA A 115 -13.08 -3.97 -10.73
N TYR A 116 -13.07 -3.73 -12.04
CA TYR A 116 -14.27 -3.83 -12.85
C TYR A 116 -14.88 -5.23 -12.83
N GLU A 117 -14.07 -6.29 -13.00
CA GLU A 117 -14.57 -7.66 -12.96
C GLU A 117 -15.09 -8.02 -11.56
N VAL A 118 -14.44 -7.53 -10.50
CA VAL A 118 -14.91 -7.70 -9.11
C VAL A 118 -16.24 -6.99 -8.87
N ALA A 119 -16.34 -5.70 -9.20
CA ALA A 119 -17.56 -4.94 -9.05
C ALA A 119 -18.72 -5.52 -9.87
N ALA A 120 -18.42 -6.02 -11.08
CA ALA A 120 -19.38 -6.71 -11.94
C ALA A 120 -19.96 -7.96 -11.29
N ALA A 121 -19.10 -8.83 -10.78
CA ALA A 121 -19.50 -10.11 -10.23
C ALA A 121 -20.24 -9.98 -8.90
N LEU A 122 -19.91 -8.94 -8.13
CA LEU A 122 -20.46 -8.70 -6.79
C LEU A 122 -21.63 -7.71 -6.78
N ASN A 123 -21.99 -7.12 -7.92
CA ASN A 123 -23.01 -6.08 -8.03
C ASN A 123 -22.74 -4.88 -7.11
N LEU A 124 -21.51 -4.36 -7.14
CA LEU A 124 -21.05 -3.26 -6.29
C LEU A 124 -20.74 -2.00 -7.10
N ALA A 125 -20.83 -0.84 -6.44
CA ALA A 125 -20.39 0.41 -7.02
C ALA A 125 -18.87 0.39 -7.26
N LEU A 126 -18.43 0.91 -8.42
CA LEU A 126 -17.03 1.04 -8.79
C LEU A 126 -16.67 2.51 -8.99
N ASP A 127 -15.56 2.93 -8.37
CA ASP A 127 -14.89 4.19 -8.71
C ASP A 127 -13.37 4.06 -8.56
N VAL A 128 -12.63 5.13 -8.84
CA VAL A 128 -11.18 5.19 -8.68
C VAL A 128 -10.76 5.99 -7.45
N ILE A 129 -9.63 5.61 -6.86
CA ILE A 129 -8.86 6.43 -5.93
C ILE A 129 -7.50 6.73 -6.54
N VAL A 130 -7.22 8.01 -6.79
CA VAL A 130 -5.88 8.46 -7.13
C VAL A 130 -5.21 8.88 -5.83
N ALA A 131 -4.23 8.10 -5.38
CA ALA A 131 -3.43 8.42 -4.21
C ALA A 131 -1.98 8.70 -4.62
N ARG A 132 -1.36 9.68 -3.98
CA ARG A 132 0.04 10.07 -4.15
C ARG A 132 0.70 10.21 -2.79
N LYS A 133 1.97 9.82 -2.69
CA LYS A 133 2.76 10.00 -1.47
C LYS A 133 3.32 11.41 -1.41
N ILE A 134 3.47 11.93 -0.19
CA ILE A 134 4.38 13.02 0.13
C ILE A 134 5.68 12.35 0.57
N GLY A 135 6.74 12.49 -0.24
CA GLY A 135 8.04 11.91 0.04
C GLY A 135 8.82 12.71 1.10
N ALA A 136 9.84 12.11 1.71
CA ALA A 136 10.79 12.85 2.54
C ALA A 136 11.76 13.67 1.66
N PRO A 137 12.29 14.83 2.15
CA PRO A 137 13.17 15.71 1.38
C PRO A 137 14.33 15.02 0.66
N ASP A 138 15.04 14.13 1.37
CA ASP A 138 16.22 13.44 0.85
C ASP A 138 15.93 11.97 0.45
N GLN A 139 14.71 11.51 0.68
CA GLN A 139 14.28 10.14 0.39
C GLN A 139 12.85 10.16 -0.17
N PRO A 140 12.66 10.51 -1.46
CA PRO A 140 11.33 10.60 -2.06
C PRO A 140 10.56 9.27 -2.04
N GLU A 141 11.28 8.15 -1.93
CA GLU A 141 10.67 6.82 -1.77
C GLU A 141 10.08 6.56 -0.38
N LEU A 142 10.57 7.26 0.65
CA LEU A 142 10.03 7.20 1.99
C LEU A 142 8.81 8.13 2.12
N ALA A 143 7.62 7.55 2.17
CA ALA A 143 6.38 8.31 2.35
C ALA A 143 6.26 8.83 3.79
N ILE A 144 6.26 10.16 3.94
CA ILE A 144 5.97 10.87 5.20
C ILE A 144 4.52 11.36 5.25
N GLY A 145 3.78 11.20 4.17
CA GLY A 145 2.39 11.61 4.04
C GLY A 145 1.76 11.11 2.76
N ALA A 146 0.50 11.48 2.56
CA ALA A 146 -0.31 11.05 1.43
C ALA A 146 -1.35 12.12 1.04
N VAL A 147 -1.65 12.15 -0.25
CA VAL A 147 -2.75 12.90 -0.85
C VAL A 147 -3.62 11.91 -1.59
N ALA A 148 -4.94 12.06 -1.51
CA ALA A 148 -5.86 11.24 -2.31
C ALA A 148 -6.98 12.07 -2.93
N SER A 149 -7.58 11.53 -3.99
CA SER A 149 -8.70 12.15 -4.72
C SER A 149 -10.04 12.12 -3.98
N TRP A 150 -10.00 11.83 -2.68
CA TRP A 150 -11.14 11.58 -1.82
C TRP A 150 -10.95 12.37 -0.53
N GLY A 151 -11.91 13.24 -0.19
CA GLY A 151 -11.82 14.20 0.92
C GLY A 151 -11.75 15.65 0.47
N ASP A 152 -11.85 16.57 1.43
CA ASP A 152 -11.90 18.04 1.23
C ASP A 152 -10.51 18.63 0.93
N HIS A 153 -9.81 18.07 -0.06
CA HIS A 153 -8.52 18.55 -0.59
C HIS A 153 -7.34 18.60 0.40
N ASP A 154 -7.48 18.04 1.59
CA ASP A 154 -6.39 17.95 2.56
C ASP A 154 -5.40 16.81 2.26
N PHE A 155 -4.18 16.99 2.76
CA PHE A 155 -3.16 15.97 2.80
C PHE A 155 -3.03 15.38 4.21
N ILE A 156 -2.40 14.22 4.29
CA ILE A 156 -2.24 13.46 5.53
C ILE A 156 -0.76 13.26 5.77
N VAL A 157 -0.33 13.39 7.02
CA VAL A 157 1.06 13.20 7.42
C VAL A 157 1.20 12.04 8.41
N ASP A 158 2.27 11.27 8.25
CA ASP A 158 2.80 10.42 9.30
C ASP A 158 3.61 11.29 10.27
N GLU A 159 2.91 11.73 11.29
CA GLU A 159 3.43 12.54 12.39
C GLU A 159 4.69 11.96 13.05
N GLN A 160 4.87 10.64 13.10
CA GLN A 160 6.09 10.04 13.66
C GLN A 160 7.26 10.22 12.71
N SER A 161 7.05 9.95 11.43
CA SER A 161 8.07 10.13 10.38
C SER A 161 8.51 11.59 10.27
N VAL A 162 7.55 12.53 10.28
CA VAL A 162 7.82 13.98 10.26
C VAL A 162 8.70 14.39 11.44
N ARG A 163 8.37 13.92 12.66
CA ARG A 163 9.16 14.21 13.88
C ARG A 163 10.57 13.62 13.83
N LEU A 164 10.70 12.36 13.41
CA LEU A 164 11.98 11.65 13.37
C LEU A 164 12.95 12.28 12.36
N LEU A 165 12.42 12.63 11.18
CA LEU A 165 13.19 13.21 10.09
C LEU A 165 13.32 14.74 10.21
N ARG A 166 12.65 15.36 11.19
CA ARG A 166 12.61 16.81 11.42
C ARG A 166 12.20 17.57 10.16
N VAL A 167 11.20 17.05 9.45
CA VAL A 167 10.70 17.66 8.23
C VAL A 167 9.99 18.97 8.58
N SER A 168 10.29 20.04 7.84
CA SER A 168 9.63 21.32 8.06
C SER A 168 8.20 21.29 7.56
N GLN A 169 7.31 21.98 8.28
CA GLN A 169 5.92 22.15 7.87
C GLN A 169 5.83 22.76 6.45
N HIS A 170 6.68 23.74 6.15
CA HIS A 170 6.74 24.39 4.84
C HIS A 170 7.07 23.42 3.70
N TYR A 171 7.98 22.45 3.92
CA TYR A 171 8.29 21.43 2.93
C TYR A 171 7.06 20.55 2.66
N ILE A 172 6.39 20.10 3.73
CA ILE A 172 5.21 19.24 3.64
C ILE A 172 4.11 19.93 2.84
N GLU A 173 3.81 21.19 3.17
CA GLU A 173 2.78 21.98 2.47
C GLU A 173 3.10 22.15 0.99
N THR A 174 4.35 22.51 0.67
CA THR A 174 4.79 22.70 -0.73
C THR A 174 4.68 21.40 -1.54
N GLU A 175 5.14 20.28 -0.97
CA GLU A 175 5.05 18.98 -1.65
C GLU A 175 3.59 18.51 -1.77
N ALA A 176 2.79 18.72 -0.72
CA ALA A 176 1.37 18.39 -0.72
C ALA A 176 0.60 19.13 -1.81
N GLU A 177 0.80 20.45 -1.95
CA GLU A 177 0.17 21.27 -2.99
C GLU A 177 0.44 20.71 -4.39
N ALA A 178 1.70 20.35 -4.67
CA ALA A 178 2.07 19.75 -5.94
C ALA A 178 1.37 18.39 -6.18
N GLN A 179 1.31 17.54 -5.15
CA GLN A 179 0.64 16.24 -5.26
C GLN A 179 -0.89 16.37 -5.35
N ILE A 180 -1.50 17.36 -4.70
CA ILE A 180 -2.93 17.70 -4.79
C ILE A 180 -3.27 18.11 -6.21
N ALA A 181 -2.51 19.04 -6.80
CA ALA A 181 -2.74 19.50 -8.17
C ALA A 181 -2.69 18.34 -9.17
N GLU A 182 -1.69 17.45 -9.08
CA GLU A 182 -1.58 16.28 -9.96
C GLU A 182 -2.72 15.26 -9.72
N THR A 183 -3.13 15.07 -8.46
CA THR A 183 -4.25 14.19 -8.10
C THR A 183 -5.57 14.71 -8.68
N GLN A 184 -5.83 16.01 -8.55
CA GLN A 184 -6.98 16.68 -9.13
C GLN A 184 -6.98 16.61 -10.67
N ARG A 185 -5.83 16.82 -11.30
CA ARG A 185 -5.68 16.69 -12.75
C ARG A 185 -6.04 15.28 -13.23
N ARG A 186 -5.55 14.24 -12.56
CA ARG A 186 -5.86 12.83 -12.92
C ARG A 186 -7.31 12.47 -12.68
N ILE A 187 -7.89 12.87 -11.54
CA ILE A 187 -9.28 12.53 -11.25
C ILE A 187 -10.25 13.22 -12.20
N ALA A 188 -9.94 14.46 -12.63
CA ALA A 188 -10.72 15.16 -13.64
C ALA A 188 -10.75 14.41 -14.99
N VAL A 189 -9.63 13.79 -15.38
CA VAL A 189 -9.57 12.94 -16.59
C VAL A 189 -10.46 11.71 -16.45
N TYR A 190 -10.45 11.03 -15.29
CA TYR A 190 -11.18 9.78 -15.10
C TYR A 190 -12.67 9.96 -14.83
N ARG A 191 -13.05 10.94 -14.00
CA ARG A 191 -14.45 11.16 -13.61
C ARG A 191 -15.18 12.08 -14.58
N GLY A 192 -14.50 12.99 -15.26
CA GLY A 192 -15.15 14.07 -15.98
C GLY A 192 -16.05 14.87 -15.03
N THR A 193 -17.35 14.92 -15.31
CA THR A 193 -18.35 15.60 -14.48
C THR A 193 -19.06 14.67 -13.48
N ALA A 194 -18.73 13.38 -13.47
CA ALA A 194 -19.39 12.43 -12.58
C ALA A 194 -19.00 12.66 -11.11
N GLN A 195 -20.00 12.61 -10.24
CA GLN A 195 -19.79 12.73 -8.81
C GLN A 195 -19.27 11.41 -8.23
N PRO A 196 -18.31 11.44 -7.29
CA PRO A 196 -17.91 10.25 -6.54
C PRO A 196 -19.06 9.69 -5.68
N PRO A 197 -19.16 8.36 -5.49
CA PRO A 197 -20.05 7.80 -4.47
C PRO A 197 -19.61 8.23 -3.06
N ASN A 198 -20.52 8.35 -2.10
CA ASN A 198 -20.14 8.67 -0.72
C ASN A 198 -19.49 7.46 -0.04
N VAL A 199 -18.21 7.56 0.34
CA VAL A 199 -17.45 6.48 0.98
C VAL A 199 -17.62 6.44 2.50
N ALA A 200 -18.09 7.52 3.13
CA ALA A 200 -18.24 7.58 4.58
C ALA A 200 -19.24 6.52 5.06
N ASN A 201 -18.93 5.85 6.15
CA ASN A 201 -19.70 4.76 6.77
C ASN A 201 -19.91 3.50 5.90
N HIS A 202 -19.30 3.40 4.72
CA HIS A 202 -19.39 2.21 3.86
C HIS A 202 -18.15 1.32 4.03
N HIS A 203 -18.28 0.03 3.69
CA HIS A 203 -17.12 -0.85 3.57
C HIS A 203 -16.41 -0.60 2.23
N ILE A 204 -15.10 -0.42 2.25
CA ILE A 204 -14.32 -0.16 1.04
C ILE A 204 -13.50 -1.39 0.67
N ILE A 205 -13.59 -1.81 -0.59
CA ILE A 205 -12.72 -2.83 -1.18
C ILE A 205 -11.75 -2.11 -2.12
N LEU A 206 -10.51 -1.91 -1.65
CA LEU A 206 -9.43 -1.30 -2.40
C LEU A 206 -8.73 -2.35 -3.26
N ILE A 207 -8.63 -2.11 -4.57
CA ILE A 207 -8.12 -3.08 -5.55
C ILE A 207 -7.01 -2.48 -6.41
N ASP A 208 -5.95 -3.27 -6.62
CA ASP A 208 -4.91 -3.03 -7.63
C ASP A 208 -4.62 -4.32 -8.42
N ASP A 209 -3.87 -4.23 -9.53
CA ASP A 209 -3.48 -5.38 -10.34
C ASP A 209 -2.31 -6.19 -9.75
N GLY A 210 -1.59 -5.62 -8.79
CA GLY A 210 -0.66 -6.33 -7.93
C GLY A 210 0.18 -5.38 -7.10
N ILE A 211 0.97 -5.93 -6.17
CA ILE A 211 1.74 -5.13 -5.20
C ILE A 211 3.21 -5.52 -5.24
N ALA A 212 4.04 -4.61 -5.75
CA ALA A 212 5.50 -4.73 -5.62
C ALA A 212 6.00 -4.12 -4.30
N THR A 213 5.73 -2.83 -4.06
CA THR A 213 6.21 -2.07 -2.88
C THR A 213 5.11 -1.56 -1.96
N GLY A 214 3.87 -1.45 -2.46
CA GLY A 214 2.70 -1.06 -1.65
C GLY A 214 2.57 0.43 -1.32
N PHE A 215 3.48 1.31 -1.77
CA PHE A 215 3.45 2.73 -1.37
C PHE A 215 2.16 3.46 -1.76
N THR A 216 1.66 3.24 -2.98
CA THR A 216 0.39 3.85 -3.45
C THR A 216 -0.79 3.36 -2.62
N ILE A 217 -0.80 2.07 -2.27
CA ILE A 217 -1.85 1.46 -1.46
C ILE A 217 -1.81 2.01 -0.03
N ARG A 218 -0.62 2.13 0.56
CA ARG A 218 -0.46 2.75 1.89
C ARG A 218 -1.00 4.18 1.89
N ALA A 219 -0.68 4.97 0.87
CA ALA A 219 -1.22 6.32 0.72
C ALA A 219 -2.75 6.34 0.60
N ALA A 220 -3.33 5.45 -0.20
CA ALA A 220 -4.78 5.30 -0.35
C ALA A 220 -5.45 4.88 0.97
N ALA A 221 -4.88 3.90 1.68
CA ALA A 221 -5.40 3.42 2.95
C ALA A 221 -5.37 4.52 4.03
N MET A 222 -4.25 5.26 4.15
CA MET A 222 -4.14 6.41 5.06
C MET A 222 -5.23 7.46 4.76
N ALA A 223 -5.49 7.74 3.48
CA ALA A 223 -6.58 8.63 3.08
C ALA A 223 -7.97 8.13 3.46
N LEU A 224 -8.27 6.87 3.17
CA LEU A 224 -9.58 6.29 3.46
C LEU A 224 -9.89 6.25 4.96
N HIS A 225 -8.90 6.03 5.82
CA HIS A 225 -9.10 6.07 7.28
C HIS A 225 -9.57 7.44 7.78
N ASN A 226 -9.15 8.54 7.14
CA ASN A 226 -9.60 9.89 7.51
C ASN A 226 -10.98 10.25 6.97
N LEU A 227 -11.54 9.44 6.07
CA LEU A 227 -12.87 9.65 5.48
C LEU A 227 -14.00 8.94 6.24
N ASN A 228 -13.71 8.42 7.43
CA ASN A 228 -14.68 7.70 8.27
C ASN A 228 -15.35 6.52 7.54
N VAL A 229 -14.59 5.77 6.75
CA VAL A 229 -15.06 4.50 6.18
C VAL A 229 -15.35 3.50 7.32
N SER A 230 -16.30 2.58 7.13
CA SER A 230 -16.65 1.61 8.18
C SER A 230 -15.55 0.57 8.42
N SER A 231 -14.88 0.16 7.34
CA SER A 231 -13.77 -0.79 7.30
C SER A 231 -13.16 -0.85 5.90
N LEU A 232 -11.92 -1.33 5.80
CA LEU A 232 -11.15 -1.37 4.57
C LEU A 232 -10.59 -2.79 4.30
N THR A 233 -11.01 -3.39 3.19
CA THR A 233 -10.39 -4.59 2.62
C THR A 233 -9.44 -4.18 1.50
N LEU A 234 -8.19 -4.62 1.55
CA LEU A 234 -7.29 -4.60 0.39
C LEU A 234 -7.34 -5.95 -0.31
N ALA A 235 -7.65 -5.94 -1.60
CA ALA A 235 -7.76 -7.15 -2.42
C ALA A 235 -6.92 -7.04 -3.69
N VAL A 236 -5.99 -7.98 -3.90
CA VAL A 236 -5.09 -7.99 -5.06
C VAL A 236 -4.87 -9.41 -5.60
N PRO A 237 -4.61 -9.59 -6.90
CA PRO A 237 -4.29 -10.91 -7.44
C PRO A 237 -2.92 -11.42 -6.98
N VAL A 238 -1.90 -10.56 -6.99
CA VAL A 238 -0.52 -10.96 -6.73
C VAL A 238 0.25 -9.90 -5.96
N ALA A 239 1.07 -10.31 -4.99
CA ALA A 239 1.86 -9.37 -4.18
C ALA A 239 3.18 -9.96 -3.69
N ALA A 240 4.17 -9.08 -3.46
CA ALA A 240 5.32 -9.41 -2.64
C ALA A 240 4.89 -9.61 -1.18
N LYS A 241 5.38 -10.68 -0.55
CA LYS A 241 5.00 -11.06 0.82
C LYS A 241 5.37 -9.97 1.84
N GLU A 242 6.52 -9.34 1.65
CA GLU A 242 7.02 -8.25 2.48
C GLU A 242 6.09 -7.03 2.38
N SER A 243 5.57 -6.73 1.19
CA SER A 243 4.61 -5.64 0.98
C SER A 243 3.29 -5.89 1.70
N LEU A 244 2.75 -7.11 1.65
CA LEU A 244 1.55 -7.45 2.40
C LEU A 244 1.77 -7.31 3.91
N THR A 245 2.92 -7.75 4.40
CA THR A 245 3.29 -7.63 5.82
C THR A 245 3.37 -6.17 6.26
N ALA A 246 3.93 -5.29 5.42
CA ALA A 246 4.02 -3.86 5.67
C ALA A 246 2.65 -3.14 5.59
N LEU A 247 1.69 -3.69 4.83
CA LEU A 247 0.36 -3.11 4.62
C LEU A 247 -0.70 -3.60 5.63
N ASP A 248 -0.50 -4.76 6.26
CA ASP A 248 -1.42 -5.34 7.25
C ASP A 248 -1.89 -4.34 8.33
N PRO A 249 -1.03 -3.47 8.89
CA PRO A 249 -1.46 -2.49 9.89
C PRO A 249 -2.40 -1.39 9.37
N PHE A 250 -2.51 -1.21 8.05
CA PHE A 250 -3.26 -0.13 7.40
C PHE A 250 -4.63 -0.58 6.90
N VAL A 251 -5.01 -1.84 7.03
CA VAL A 251 -6.29 -2.38 6.52
C VAL A 251 -6.95 -3.29 7.55
N ASP A 252 -8.26 -3.48 7.45
CA ASP A 252 -8.99 -4.41 8.32
C ASP A 252 -8.90 -5.86 7.83
N GLU A 253 -8.71 -6.02 6.53
CA GLU A 253 -8.58 -7.31 5.86
C GLU A 253 -7.67 -7.25 4.63
N LEU A 254 -6.89 -8.32 4.45
CA LEU A 254 -6.05 -8.57 3.27
C LEU A 254 -6.56 -9.80 2.52
N VAL A 255 -6.81 -9.64 1.22
CA VAL A 255 -7.11 -10.74 0.29
C VAL A 255 -6.06 -10.70 -0.82
N CYS A 256 -5.21 -11.72 -0.87
CA CYS A 256 -4.23 -11.89 -1.94
C CYS A 256 -4.35 -13.31 -2.48
N LEU A 257 -4.50 -13.48 -3.80
CA LEU A 257 -4.59 -14.82 -4.39
C LEU A 257 -3.23 -15.50 -4.33
N GLU A 258 -2.17 -14.78 -4.72
CA GLU A 258 -0.84 -15.36 -4.88
C GLU A 258 0.29 -14.48 -4.31
N THR A 259 1.25 -15.12 -3.64
CA THR A 259 2.46 -14.46 -3.11
C THR A 259 3.71 -15.21 -3.55
N PRO A 260 4.10 -15.11 -4.84
CA PRO A 260 5.19 -15.89 -5.38
C PRO A 260 6.54 -15.49 -4.75
N ASP A 261 7.40 -16.49 -4.58
CA ASP A 261 8.75 -16.35 -4.02
C ASP A 261 9.75 -17.08 -4.92
N PRO A 262 10.72 -16.37 -5.54
CA PRO A 262 10.97 -14.94 -5.42
C PRO A 262 9.93 -14.08 -6.14
N PHE A 263 9.59 -12.92 -5.56
CA PHE A 263 8.77 -11.92 -6.23
C PHE A 263 9.64 -11.04 -7.14
N MET A 264 9.32 -10.99 -8.44
CA MET A 264 10.08 -10.21 -9.43
C MET A 264 9.44 -8.84 -9.68
N ALA A 265 8.34 -8.83 -10.42
CA ALA A 265 7.55 -7.65 -10.72
C ALA A 265 6.11 -8.08 -10.99
N VAL A 266 5.13 -7.18 -10.80
CA VAL A 266 3.71 -7.51 -11.01
C VAL A 266 3.48 -8.12 -12.40
N GLY A 267 4.01 -7.50 -13.45
CA GLY A 267 3.81 -7.97 -14.83
C GLY A 267 4.41 -9.33 -15.16
N TYR A 268 5.34 -9.87 -14.34
CA TYR A 268 5.91 -11.21 -14.53
C TYR A 268 4.88 -12.32 -14.29
N TRP A 269 3.84 -12.00 -13.51
CA TRP A 269 2.78 -12.92 -13.10
C TRP A 269 1.55 -12.86 -14.00
N TYR A 270 1.68 -12.18 -15.14
CA TYR A 270 0.68 -12.08 -16.18
C TYR A 270 1.27 -12.50 -17.54
N GLN A 271 0.57 -13.33 -18.31
CA GLN A 271 0.95 -13.68 -19.68
C GLN A 271 0.80 -12.45 -20.59
N GLU A 272 -0.29 -11.70 -20.40
CA GLU A 272 -0.57 -10.44 -21.07
C GLU A 272 -0.68 -9.29 -20.06
N PHE A 273 0.32 -8.40 -20.06
CA PHE A 273 0.39 -7.25 -19.16
C PHE A 273 0.49 -5.92 -19.92
N ALA A 274 -0.37 -5.72 -20.90
CA ALA A 274 -0.40 -4.50 -21.70
C ALA A 274 -0.65 -3.25 -20.83
N GLN A 275 -0.10 -2.12 -21.24
CA GLN A 275 -0.33 -0.85 -20.55
C GLN A 275 -1.80 -0.44 -20.71
N VAL A 276 -2.49 -0.20 -19.59
CA VAL A 276 -3.87 0.31 -19.61
C VAL A 276 -3.86 1.82 -19.86
N SER A 277 -4.58 2.26 -20.87
CA SER A 277 -4.73 3.68 -21.23
C SER A 277 -5.77 4.39 -20.36
N ASP A 278 -5.71 5.73 -20.31
CA ASP A 278 -6.75 6.51 -19.61
C ASP A 278 -8.13 6.34 -20.26
N GLN A 279 -8.19 6.15 -21.58
CA GLN A 279 -9.43 5.86 -22.30
C GLN A 279 -10.06 4.53 -21.87
N GLU A 280 -9.24 3.51 -21.62
CA GLU A 280 -9.73 2.23 -21.07
C GLU A 280 -10.31 2.41 -19.67
N VAL A 281 -9.63 3.14 -18.79
CA VAL A 281 -10.13 3.46 -17.44
C VAL A 281 -11.50 4.13 -17.52
N ILE A 282 -11.62 5.17 -18.35
CA ILE A 282 -12.89 5.90 -18.54
C ILE A 282 -14.00 4.97 -19.05
N ARG A 283 -13.69 4.07 -20.01
CA ARG A 283 -14.67 3.10 -20.52
C ARG A 283 -15.18 2.16 -19.43
N PHE A 284 -14.29 1.61 -18.59
CA PHE A 284 -14.69 0.72 -17.50
C PHE A 284 -15.54 1.45 -16.46
N LEU A 285 -15.15 2.66 -16.05
CA LEU A 285 -15.91 3.48 -15.10
C LEU A 285 -17.30 3.84 -15.62
N ASN A 286 -17.40 4.26 -16.89
CA ASN A 286 -18.69 4.57 -17.49
C ASN A 286 -19.58 3.33 -17.61
N THR A 287 -19.01 2.19 -17.99
CA THR A 287 -19.78 0.94 -18.10
C THR A 287 -20.32 0.50 -16.73
N ALA A 288 -19.51 0.61 -15.67
CA ALA A 288 -19.94 0.25 -14.32
C ALA A 288 -21.08 1.14 -13.81
N ARG A 289 -21.04 2.45 -14.10
CA ARG A 289 -22.07 3.42 -13.69
C ARG A 289 -23.44 3.21 -14.37
N HIS A 290 -23.47 2.65 -15.57
CA HIS A 290 -24.69 2.46 -16.35
C HIS A 290 -25.31 1.06 -16.20
N ARG A 291 -24.79 0.22 -15.28
CA ARG A 291 -25.43 -1.06 -15.00
C ARG A 291 -26.74 -0.83 -14.23
N PRO A 292 -27.87 -1.36 -14.72
CA PRO A 292 -29.08 -1.44 -13.91
C PRO A 292 -28.80 -2.38 -12.73
N GLY A 293 -29.06 -1.90 -11.52
CA GLY A 293 -28.96 -2.69 -10.28
C GLY A 293 -30.05 -3.73 -10.14
#